data_AF-A0A9D9TU71-F1
#
_entry.id   AF-A0A9D9TU71-F1
#
_cell.length_a   1.000
_cell.length_b   1.000
_cell.length_c   1.000
_cell.angle_alpha   90.00
_cell.angle_beta   90.00
_cell.angle_gamma   90.00
#
_symmetry.space_group_name_H-M   'P 1'
#
loop_
_entity.id
_entity.type
_entity.pdbx_description
1 polymer ?
#
loop_
_entity_poly.entity_id
_entity_poly.type
_entity_poly.pdbx_seq_one_letter_code
_entity_poly.pdbx_strand_id
1 'polypeptide(L)'
;MAEPRRFLVVAMGNRVEALRVAVGLTLSDASLQVVVWGGMPEDEGARDHLEALEFGDIPVAVLPAGDEASWDELARHILDSEVVYCL
;
A
#
# COMPACT_ATOMS: atom_id res chain seq x y z
N MET A 1 0.29 -21.07 15.87
CA MET A 1 1.01 -20.40 14.76
C MET A 1 1.15 -18.94 15.16
N ALA A 2 2.29 -18.30 14.90
CA ALA A 2 2.42 -16.86 15.14
C ALA A 2 1.49 -16.11 14.17
N GLU A 3 0.93 -14.99 14.60
CA GLU A 3 0.17 -14.13 13.68
C GLU A 3 1.12 -13.64 12.56
N PRO A 4 0.64 -13.62 11.29
CA PRO A 4 1.44 -13.11 10.19
C PRO A 4 1.77 -11.64 10.44
N ARG A 5 2.98 -11.21 10.08
CA ARG A 5 3.39 -9.83 10.31
C ARG A 5 2.53 -8.84 9.52
N ARG A 6 2.27 -7.66 10.09
CA ARG A 6 1.43 -6.64 9.44
C ARG A 6 2.28 -5.61 8.69
N PHE A 7 2.25 -5.66 7.36
CA PHE A 7 2.99 -4.78 6.48
C PHE A 7 2.07 -3.73 5.85
N LEU A 8 2.56 -2.50 5.81
CA LEU A 8 1.97 -1.41 5.05
C LEU A 8 2.98 -0.88 4.02
N VAL A 9 2.53 -0.72 2.78
CA VAL A 9 3.25 0.06 1.77
C VAL A 9 2.51 1.37 1.54
N VAL A 10 3.20 2.49 1.73
CA VAL A 10 2.67 3.83 1.45
C VAL A 10 3.32 4.37 0.18
N ALA A 11 2.53 4.49 -0.88
CA ALA A 11 2.90 5.04 -2.17
C ALA A 11 2.64 6.56 -2.18
N MET A 12 3.63 7.37 -1.79
CA MET A 12 3.58 8.83 -1.75
C MET A 12 4.34 9.49 -2.89
N GLY A 13 5.57 9.05 -3.12
CA GLY A 13 6.50 9.62 -4.10
C GLY A 13 6.48 8.82 -5.38
N ASN A 14 7.30 7.77 -5.44
CA ASN A 14 7.39 6.89 -6.60
C ASN A 14 6.33 5.78 -6.53
N ARG A 15 5.09 6.15 -6.87
CA ARG A 15 3.92 5.28 -6.71
C ARG A 15 4.01 3.97 -7.49
N VAL A 16 4.52 4.00 -8.73
CA VAL A 16 4.69 2.78 -9.54
C VAL A 16 5.66 1.81 -8.87
N GLU A 17 6.80 2.32 -8.38
CA GLU A 17 7.77 1.51 -7.66
C GLU A 17 7.21 0.97 -6.36
N ALA A 18 6.43 1.77 -5.62
CA ALA A 18 5.75 1.32 -4.40
C ALA A 18 4.81 0.15 -4.68
N LEU A 19 4.01 0.23 -5.76
CA LEU A 19 3.14 -0.87 -6.18
C LEU A 19 3.95 -2.11 -6.58
N ARG A 20 5.07 -1.94 -7.29
CA ARG A 20 5.98 -3.04 -7.64
C ARG A 20 6.55 -3.73 -6.40
N VAL A 21 6.95 -2.96 -5.39
CA VAL A 21 7.41 -3.48 -4.10
C VAL A 21 6.29 -4.23 -3.39
N ALA A 22 5.07 -3.67 -3.36
CA ALA A 22 3.91 -4.33 -2.77
C ALA A 22 3.62 -5.69 -3.43
N VAL A 23 3.65 -5.76 -4.77
CA VAL A 23 3.52 -7.03 -5.51
C VAL A 23 4.57 -8.04 -5.07
N GLY A 24 5.83 -7.65 -4.90
CA GLY A 24 6.87 -8.56 -4.42
C GLY A 24 6.64 -9.05 -2.98
N LEU A 25 6.08 -8.21 -2.11
CA LEU A 25 5.77 -8.55 -0.73
C LEU A 25 4.59 -9.52 -0.57
N THR A 26 3.77 -9.72 -1.61
CA THR A 26 2.71 -10.75 -1.59
C THR A 26 3.23 -12.17 -1.39
N LEU A 27 4.51 -12.41 -1.70
CA LEU A 27 5.17 -13.71 -1.50
C LEU A 27 5.66 -13.92 -0.06
N SER A 28 5.54 -12.92 0.81
CA SER A 28 5.95 -13.01 2.21
C SER A 28 4.84 -13.62 3.07
N ASP A 29 5.22 -14.26 4.18
CA ASP A 29 4.28 -14.79 5.18
C ASP A 29 3.81 -13.64 6.11
N ALA A 30 3.24 -12.60 5.51
CA ALA A 30 2.80 -11.36 6.14
C ALA A 30 1.46 -10.91 5.55
N SER A 31 0.61 -10.30 6.36
CA SER A 31 -0.56 -9.58 5.87
C SER A 31 -0.13 -8.22 5.33
N LEU A 32 -0.45 -7.94 4.07
CA LEU A 32 -0.04 -6.72 3.37
C LEU A 32 -1.25 -5.82 3.12
N GLN A 33 -1.04 -4.52 3.28
CA GLN A 33 -1.96 -3.48 2.80
C GLN A 33 -1.17 -2.37 2.10
N VAL A 34 -1.83 -1.69 1.16
CA VAL A 34 -1.24 -0.60 0.38
C VAL A 34 -2.09 0.65 0.54
N VAL A 35 -1.44 1.77 0.80
CA VAL A 35 -2.06 3.11 0.76
C VAL A 35 -1.39 3.89 -0.35
N VAL A 36 -2.18 4.43 -1.27
CA VAL A 36 -1.71 5.39 -2.26
C VAL A 36 -2.15 6.79 -1.88
N TRP A 37 -1.16 7.66 -1.71
CA TRP A 37 -1.36 9.02 -1.27
C TRP A 37 -1.47 10.00 -2.42
N GLY A 38 -2.51 10.83 -2.41
CA GLY A 38 -2.73 11.89 -3.39
C GLY A 38 -3.42 11.46 -4.68
N GLY A 39 -3.90 10.22 -4.79
CA GLY A 39 -4.66 9.71 -5.94
C GLY A 39 -4.00 8.52 -6.63
N MET A 40 -4.77 7.85 -7.49
CA MET A 40 -4.25 6.70 -8.26
C MET A 40 -3.15 7.12 -9.23
N PRO A 41 -2.07 6.33 -9.33
CA PRO A 41 -1.11 6.50 -10.42
C PRO A 41 -1.78 6.15 -11.75
N GLU A 42 -1.60 7.01 -12.75
CA GLU A 42 -2.12 6.83 -14.11
C GLU A 42 -1.07 6.27 -15.07
N ASP A 43 0.14 6.01 -14.57
CA ASP A 43 1.25 5.48 -15.36
C ASP A 43 0.93 4.07 -15.89
N GLU A 44 1.31 3.76 -17.13
CA GLU A 44 1.03 2.45 -17.76
C GLU A 44 1.47 1.27 -16.90
N GLY A 45 2.64 1.38 -16.23
CA GLY A 45 3.16 0.33 -15.35
C GLY A 45 2.39 0.16 -14.04
N ALA A 46 1.58 1.13 -13.62
CA ALA A 46 0.80 1.00 -12.39
C ALA A 46 -0.38 0.04 -12.56
N ARG A 47 -1.01 0.02 -13.74
CA ARG A 47 -2.21 -0.78 -14.00
C ARG A 47 -1.94 -2.27 -13.80
N ASP A 48 -0.86 -2.77 -14.39
CA ASP A 48 -0.46 -4.18 -14.28
C ASP A 48 -0.15 -4.56 -12.82
N HIS A 49 0.44 -3.66 -12.04
CA HIS A 49 0.69 -3.89 -10.61
C HIS A 49 -0.58 -3.86 -9.76
N LEU A 50 -1.51 -2.94 -10.05
CA LEU A 50 -2.81 -2.89 -9.37
C LEU A 50 -3.64 -4.15 -9.66
N GLU A 51 -3.68 -4.61 -10.91
CA GLU A 51 -4.33 -5.88 -11.29
C GLU A 51 -3.71 -7.08 -10.54
N ALA A 52 -2.37 -7.11 -10.40
CA ALA A 52 -1.69 -8.16 -9.64
C ALA A 52 -2.02 -8.13 -8.14
N LEU A 53 -2.12 -6.94 -7.54
CA LEU A 53 -2.50 -6.77 -6.13
C LEU A 53 -3.96 -7.16 -5.91
N GLU A 54 -4.86 -6.79 -6.82
CA GLU A 54 -6.26 -7.20 -6.79
C GLU A 54 -6.40 -8.73 -6.89
N PHE A 55 -5.66 -9.38 -7.79
CA PHE A 55 -5.63 -10.83 -7.91
C PHE A 55 -5.16 -11.53 -6.62
N GLY A 56 -4.26 -10.90 -5.88
CA GLY A 56 -3.78 -11.38 -4.58
C GLY A 56 -4.68 -11.02 -3.40
N ASP A 57 -5.86 -10.45 -3.63
CA ASP A 57 -6.77 -9.91 -2.61
C ASP A 57 -6.08 -8.91 -1.66
N ILE A 58 -5.10 -8.16 -2.16
CA ILE A 58 -4.35 -7.20 -1.37
C ILE A 58 -5.11 -5.87 -1.31
N PRO A 59 -5.48 -5.37 -0.12
CA PRO A 59 -6.21 -4.12 0.00
C PRO A 59 -5.35 -2.93 -0.44
N VAL A 60 -5.88 -2.15 -1.37
CA VAL A 60 -5.30 -0.88 -1.84
C VAL A 60 -6.27 0.25 -1.52
N ALA A 61 -5.89 1.15 -0.61
CA ALA A 61 -6.65 2.34 -0.27
C ALA A 61 -6.08 3.57 -0.98
N VAL A 62 -6.95 4.47 -1.45
CA VAL A 62 -6.55 5.76 -2.03
C VAL A 62 -6.92 6.86 -1.08
N LEU A 63 -5.92 7.57 -0.56
CA LEU A 63 -6.13 8.69 0.35
C LEU A 63 -5.85 10.00 -0.39
N PRO A 64 -6.85 10.89 -0.55
CA PRO A 64 -6.64 12.21 -1.14
C PRO A 64 -5.62 13.02 -0.35
N ALA A 65 -4.71 13.69 -1.04
CA ALA A 65 -3.76 14.58 -0.38
C ALA A 65 -4.45 15.88 0.05
N GLY A 66 -4.07 16.40 1.22
CA GLY A 66 -4.49 17.74 1.67
C GLY A 66 -5.73 17.78 2.57
N ASP A 67 -6.32 16.63 2.92
CA ASP A 67 -7.38 16.52 3.92
C ASP A 67 -6.83 15.98 5.25
N GLU A 68 -7.27 16.56 6.38
CA GLU A 68 -6.89 16.11 7.72
C GLU A 68 -7.38 14.69 7.98
N ALA A 69 -8.58 14.34 7.49
CA ALA A 69 -9.11 12.99 7.63
C ALA A 69 -8.25 11.92 6.93
N SER A 70 -7.62 12.26 5.78
CA SER A 70 -6.68 11.38 5.10
C SER A 70 -5.42 11.15 5.95
N TRP A 71 -4.92 12.18 6.63
CA TRP A 71 -3.78 12.05 7.53
C TRP A 71 -4.10 11.17 8.74
N ASP A 72 -5.29 11.32 9.32
CA ASP A 72 -5.75 10.48 10.43
C ASP A 72 -5.91 9.01 10.00
N GLU A 73 -6.42 8.76 8.80
CA GLU A 73 -6.51 7.41 8.22
C GLU A 73 -5.12 6.81 7.99
N LEU A 74 -4.21 7.56 7.36
CA LEU A 74 -2.83 7.09 7.16
C LEU A 74 -2.13 6.80 8.50
N ALA A 75 -2.31 7.67 9.51
CA ALA A 75 -1.76 7.46 10.84
C ALA A 75 -2.31 6.18 11.48
N ARG A 76 -3.61 5.89 11.33
CA ARG A 76 -4.22 4.64 11.81
C ARG A 76 -3.61 3.42 11.13
N HIS A 77 -3.45 3.44 9.81
CA HIS A 77 -2.78 2.34 9.09
C HIS A 77 -1.34 2.12 9.56
N ILE A 78 -0.59 3.20 9.79
CA ILE A 78 0.80 3.15 10.29
C ILE A 78 0.84 2.52 11.68
N LEU A 79 -0.02 2.95 12.59
CA LEU A 79 -0.05 2.46 13.98
C LEU A 79 -0.51 1.00 14.08
N ASP A 80 -1.32 0.52 13.14
CA ASP A 80 -1.75 -0.88 13.08
C ASP A 80 -0.73 -1.80 12.41
N SER A 81 0.33 -1.24 11.81
CA SER A 81 1.34 -1.99 11.08
C SER A 81 2.61 -2.19 11.89
N GLU A 82 3.26 -3.34 11.70
CA GLU A 82 4.56 -3.63 12.33
C GLU A 82 5.74 -3.15 11.48
N VAL A 83 5.57 -3.11 10.16
CA VAL A 83 6.56 -2.60 9.21
C VAL A 83 5.87 -1.71 8.20
N VAL A 84 6.46 -0.54 7.96
CA VAL A 84 5.96 0.45 7.00
C VAL A 84 7.03 0.76 5.97
N TYR A 85 6.71 0.57 4.70
CA TYR A 85 7.54 0.94 3.56
C TYR A 85 6.98 2.23 2.95
N CYS A 86 7.71 3.34 3.03
CA CYS A 86 7.32 4.62 2.43
C CYS A 86 8.15 4.87 1.16
N LEU A 87 7.49 4.98 0.01
CA LEU A 87 8.11 5.19 -1.30
C LEU A 87 7.47 6.36 -2.05
#